data_AF-A0A175VJG9-F1
#
_entry.id   AF-A0A175VJG9-F1
#
_cell.length_a   1.000
_cell.length_b   1.000
_cell.length_c   1.000
_cell.angle_alpha   90.00
_cell.angle_beta   90.00
_cell.angle_gamma   90.00
#
_symmetry.space_group_name_H-M   'P 1'
#
loop_
_entity.id
_entity.type
_entity.pdbx_description
1 polymer ?
#
loop_
_entity_poly.entity_id
_entity_poly.type
_entity_poly.pdbx_seq_one_letter_code
_entity_poly.pdbx_strand_id
1 'polypeptide(L)'
;MARYQFFSIPASSRQQYTFIDMASPTFLIEKEALLAQGFEVQEDFIDAQSPTEAVEKYQSGFLYVADEIGKSDEAYAAATALLEAGKGLFDRKAGH
;
A
#
# COMPACT_ATOMS: atom_id res chain seq x y z
N MET A 1 12.72 19.85 -9.79
CA MET A 1 12.03 18.59 -9.48
C MET A 1 10.57 18.94 -9.33
N ALA A 2 9.69 18.12 -9.88
CA ALA A 2 8.26 18.32 -9.74
C ALA A 2 7.80 17.68 -8.44
N ARG A 3 6.83 18.32 -7.78
CA ARG A 3 6.27 17.83 -6.52
C ARG A 3 4.93 17.20 -6.82
N TYR A 4 4.81 15.92 -6.49
CA TYR A 4 3.59 15.17 -6.67
C TYR A 4 2.93 14.95 -5.31
N GLN A 5 1.70 15.42 -5.19
CA GLN A 5 0.88 15.18 -4.02
C GLN A 5 0.11 13.88 -4.24
N PHE A 6 0.31 12.92 -3.33
CA PHE A 6 -0.41 11.65 -3.36
C PHE A 6 -1.68 11.72 -2.52
N PHE A 7 -2.69 11.00 -2.99
CA PHE A 7 -3.99 10.85 -2.35
C PHE A 7 -4.34 9.37 -2.31
N SER A 8 -4.90 8.89 -1.21
CA SER A 8 -5.33 7.49 -1.08
C SER A 8 -6.60 7.36 -0.27
N ILE A 9 -7.38 6.32 -0.56
CA ILE A 9 -8.51 5.93 0.28
C ILE A 9 -7.95 5.19 1.51
N PRO A 10 -8.20 5.66 2.75
CA PRO A 10 -7.71 5.00 3.97
C PRO A 10 -8.22 3.57 4.12
N ALA A 11 -9.47 3.33 3.74
CA ALA A 11 -10.12 2.02 3.84
C ALA A 11 -9.55 0.97 2.88
N SER A 12 -8.79 1.38 1.86
CA SER A 12 -8.32 0.50 0.79
C SER A 12 -6.86 0.08 0.94
N SER A 13 -6.26 0.26 2.13
CA SER A 13 -4.86 -0.08 2.42
C SER A 13 -3.89 0.49 1.37
N ARG A 14 -4.12 1.73 0.92
CA ARG A 14 -3.34 2.42 -0.13
C ARG A 14 -3.33 1.73 -1.51
N GLN A 15 -4.21 0.76 -1.77
CA GLN A 15 -4.37 0.14 -3.10
C GLN A 15 -5.07 1.08 -4.09
N GLN A 16 -5.98 1.91 -3.59
CA GLN A 16 -6.64 2.95 -4.38
C GLN A 16 -5.97 4.29 -4.09
N TYR A 17 -5.01 4.64 -4.93
CA TYR A 17 -4.27 5.88 -4.86
C TYR A 17 -4.30 6.64 -6.18
N THR A 18 -4.08 7.94 -6.10
CA THR A 18 -3.86 8.81 -7.25
C THR A 18 -2.87 9.90 -6.86
N PHE A 19 -2.32 10.60 -7.85
CA PHE A 19 -1.39 11.69 -7.64
C PHE A 19 -1.73 12.88 -8.52
N ILE A 20 -1.47 14.08 -8.02
CA ILE A 20 -1.61 15.32 -8.77
C ILE A 20 -0.29 16.07 -8.69
N ASP A 21 0.15 16.61 -9.83
CA ASP A 21 1.29 17.52 -9.87
C ASP A 21 0.91 18.85 -9.18
N MET A 22 1.71 19.25 -8.19
CA MET A 22 1.46 20.48 -7.42
C MET A 22 1.75 21.76 -8.21
N ALA A 23 2.51 21.67 -9.31
CA ALA A 23 2.74 22.81 -10.20
C ALA A 23 1.61 22.98 -11.24
N SER A 24 0.68 22.02 -11.30
CA SER A 24 -0.45 22.03 -12.22
C SER A 24 -1.46 23.12 -11.82
N PRO A 25 -1.96 23.93 -12.77
CA PRO A 25 -2.92 25.00 -12.47
C PRO A 25 -4.28 24.45 -11.99
N THR A 26 -4.55 23.17 -12.25
CA THR A 26 -5.77 22.46 -11.82
C THR A 26 -5.65 21.83 -10.43
N PHE A 27 -4.49 21.95 -9.77
CA PHE A 27 -4.19 21.25 -8.52
C PHE A 27 -5.29 21.39 -7.45
N LEU A 28 -5.75 22.62 -7.20
CA LEU A 28 -6.78 22.87 -6.18
C LEU A 28 -8.12 22.23 -6.54
N ILE A 29 -8.53 22.34 -7.81
CA ILE A 29 -9.80 21.79 -8.31
C ILE A 29 -9.81 20.27 -8.22
N GLU A 30 -8.72 19.64 -8.68
CA GLU A 30 -8.59 18.19 -8.64
C GLU A 30 -8.48 17.68 -7.20
N LYS A 31 -7.73 18.37 -6.33
CA LYS A 31 -7.66 18.07 -4.90
C LYS A 31 -9.05 18.08 -4.26
N GLU A 32 -9.84 19.13 -4.46
CA GLU A 32 -11.20 19.23 -3.90
C GLU A 32 -12.09 18.10 -4.40
N ALA A 33 -12.00 17.75 -5.69
CA ALA A 33 -12.73 16.62 -6.26
C ALA A 33 -12.31 15.28 -5.63
N LEU A 34 -11.02 15.08 -5.34
CA LEU A 34 -10.53 13.86 -4.68
C LEU A 34 -11.00 13.78 -3.22
N LEU A 35 -10.90 14.88 -2.47
CA LEU A 35 -11.40 14.95 -1.09
C LEU A 35 -12.90 14.66 -1.03
N ALA A 36 -13.69 15.18 -1.99
CA ALA A 36 -15.13 14.91 -2.10
C ALA A 36 -15.45 13.43 -2.42
N GLN A 37 -14.54 12.72 -3.10
CA GLN A 37 -14.65 11.29 -3.38
C GLN A 37 -14.23 10.41 -2.19
N GLY A 38 -13.76 11.02 -1.09
CA GLY A 38 -13.30 10.32 0.10
C GLY A 38 -11.81 9.94 0.08
N PHE A 39 -11.03 10.48 -0.86
CA PHE A 39 -9.58 10.38 -0.79
C PHE A 39 -9.04 11.27 0.32
N GLU A 40 -8.00 10.81 1.00
CA GLU A 40 -7.25 11.61 1.94
C GLU A 40 -5.92 12.03 1.33
N VAL A 41 -5.51 13.26 1.61
CA VAL A 41 -4.19 13.76 1.22
C VAL A 41 -3.13 13.08 2.07
N GLN A 42 -2.12 12.49 1.44
CA GLN A 42 -0.96 11.99 2.16
C GLN A 42 -0.13 13.20 2.63
N GLU A 43 0.21 13.26 3.92
CA GLU A 43 0.90 14.43 4.50
C GLU A 43 2.26 14.73 3.86
N ASP A 44 2.89 13.72 3.25
CA ASP A 44 4.16 13.84 2.54
C ASP A 44 3.97 13.98 1.01
N PHE A 45 4.69 14.92 0.41
CA PHE A 45 4.80 15.09 -1.04
C PHE A 45 6.05 14.39 -1.56
N ILE A 46 5.98 13.89 -2.79
CA ILE A 46 7.10 13.20 -3.42
C ILE A 46 7.74 14.11 -4.46
N ASP A 47 9.00 14.48 -4.21
CA ASP A 47 9.84 15.15 -5.19
C ASP A 47 10.38 14.12 -6.19
N ALA A 48 10.00 14.28 -7.46
CA ALA A 48 10.41 13.40 -8.54
C ALA A 48 10.68 14.17 -9.84
N GLN A 49 11.51 13.61 -10.71
CA GLN A 49 11.77 14.19 -12.04
C GLN A 49 10.66 13.88 -13.05
N SER A 50 9.94 12.78 -12.84
CA SER A 50 8.89 12.27 -13.72
C SER A 50 7.77 11.61 -12.91
N PRO A 51 6.53 11.52 -13.44
CA PRO A 51 5.42 10.85 -12.76
C PRO A 51 5.71 9.37 -12.48
N THR A 52 6.41 8.68 -13.39
CA THR A 52 6.86 7.30 -13.16
C THR A 52 7.75 7.19 -11.91
N GLU A 53 8.74 8.08 -11.79
CA GLU A 53 9.65 8.10 -10.63
C GLU A 53 8.89 8.44 -9.33
N ALA A 54 7.85 9.28 -9.40
CA ALA A 54 7.00 9.58 -8.26
C ALA A 54 6.24 8.33 -7.77
N VAL A 55 5.70 7.54 -8.69
CA VAL A 55 5.01 6.28 -8.39
C VAL A 55 5.99 5.25 -7.83
N GLU A 56 7.18 5.12 -8.41
CA GLU A 56 8.23 4.22 -7.89
C GLU A 56 8.64 4.59 -6.46
N LYS A 57 8.83 5.88 -6.18
CA LYS A 57 9.12 6.36 -4.80
C LYS A 57 7.94 6.14 -3.85
N TYR A 58 6.70 6.32 -4.31
CA TYR A 58 5.51 6.05 -3.51
C TYR A 58 5.40 4.56 -3.13
N GLN A 59 5.63 3.67 -4.09
CA GLN A 59 5.67 2.22 -3.86
C GLN A 59 6.87 1.78 -3.02
N SER A 60 8.03 2.41 -3.20
CA SER A 60 9.23 2.09 -2.44
C SER A 60 9.13 2.56 -0.98
N GLY A 61 8.54 3.72 -0.73
CA GLY A 61 8.16 4.17 0.62
C GLY A 61 7.14 3.26 1.29
N PHE A 62 6.27 2.61 0.50
CA PHE A 62 5.38 1.55 0.97
C PHE A 62 6.14 0.26 1.31
N LEU A 63 7.17 -0.13 0.55
CA LEU A 63 7.95 -1.35 0.82
C LEU A 63 8.58 -1.33 2.22
N TYR A 64 8.96 -0.16 2.75
CA TYR A 64 9.47 -0.05 4.11
C TYR A 64 8.40 -0.30 5.18
N VAL A 65 7.20 0.29 5.01
CA VAL A 65 6.06 0.09 5.93
C VAL A 65 5.44 -1.31 5.77
N ALA A 66 5.43 -1.84 4.55
CA ALA A 66 4.94 -3.18 4.25
C ALA A 66 5.95 -4.27 4.58
N ASP A 67 7.24 -4.00 4.75
CA ASP A 67 8.15 -4.99 5.37
C ASP A 67 7.83 -5.15 6.86
N GLU A 68 7.39 -4.08 7.54
CA GLU A 68 6.91 -4.15 8.93
C GLU A 68 5.53 -4.81 9.06
N ILE A 69 4.59 -4.56 8.13
CA ILE A 69 3.23 -5.16 8.14
C ILE A 69 3.21 -6.55 7.48
N GLY A 70 3.95 -6.74 6.39
CA GLY A 70 4.08 -7.98 5.62
C GLY A 70 4.85 -9.06 6.36
N LYS A 71 5.77 -8.70 7.28
CA LYS A 71 6.23 -9.64 8.31
C LYS A 71 5.08 -10.18 9.16
N SER A 72 3.99 -9.45 9.37
CA SER A 72 2.85 -9.97 10.14
C SER A 72 1.91 -10.81 9.28
N ASP A 73 1.59 -10.41 8.04
CA ASP A 73 0.67 -11.18 7.19
C ASP A 73 1.32 -12.42 6.56
N GLU A 74 2.57 -12.33 6.08
CA GLU A 74 3.30 -13.49 5.56
C GLU A 74 3.77 -14.41 6.68
N ALA A 75 4.14 -13.89 7.87
CA ALA A 75 4.39 -14.77 9.01
C ALA A 75 3.10 -15.38 9.57
N TYR A 76 1.95 -14.71 9.50
CA TYR A 76 0.66 -15.30 9.89
C TYR A 76 0.21 -16.36 8.88
N ALA A 77 0.37 -16.11 7.58
CA ALA A 77 0.12 -17.10 6.53
C ALA A 77 1.09 -18.29 6.63
N ALA A 78 2.38 -18.04 6.88
CA ALA A 78 3.39 -19.09 7.06
C ALA A 78 3.21 -19.86 8.39
N ALA A 79 2.82 -19.18 9.48
CA ALA A 79 2.53 -19.80 10.77
C ALA A 79 1.26 -20.67 10.68
N THR A 80 0.22 -20.19 10.00
CA THR A 80 -1.00 -20.96 9.73
C THR A 80 -0.66 -22.18 8.86
N ALA A 81 0.09 -21.99 7.77
CA ALA A 81 0.51 -23.09 6.89
C ALA A 81 1.35 -24.16 7.63
N LEU A 82 2.24 -23.77 8.55
CA LEU A 82 3.02 -24.69 9.37
C LEU A 82 2.16 -25.43 10.42
N LEU A 83 1.20 -24.76 11.05
CA LEU A 83 0.26 -25.38 11.99
C LEU A 83 -0.67 -26.39 11.30
N GLU A 84 -1.14 -26.07 10.10
CA GLU A 84 -1.98 -26.96 9.29
C GLU A 84 -1.18 -28.17 8.76
N ALA A 85 0.06 -27.97 8.33
CA ALA A 85 0.96 -29.06 7.92
C ALA A 85 1.32 -30.00 9.10
N GLY A 86 1.47 -29.44 10.31
CA GLY A 86 1.74 -30.21 11.52
C GLY A 86 0.58 -31.13 11.94
N LYS A 87 -0.67 -30.71 11.74
CA LYS A 87 -1.86 -31.54 11.99
C LYS A 87 -2.00 -32.70 10.99
N GLY A 88 -1.64 -32.50 9.72
CA GLY A 88 -1.75 -33.52 8.68
C GLY A 88 -0.76 -34.70 8.81
N LEU A 89 0.32 -34.54 9.57
CA LEU A 89 1.35 -35.57 9.80
C LEU A 89 1.06 -36.45 11.03
N PHE A 90 0.29 -35.96 11.99
CA PHE A 90 -0.12 -36.75 13.17
C PHE A 90 -1.40 -37.58 12.95
N ASP A 91 -2.18 -37.30 11.89
CA ASP A 91 -3.46 -37.96 11.60
C ASP A 91 -3.36 -39.19 10.69
N ARG A 92 -2.15 -39.61 10.27
CA ARG A 92 -1.95 -40.82 9.44
C ARG A 92 -1.13 -41.91 10.10
N LYS A 93 -1.26 -42.05 11.42
CA LYS A 93 -0.84 -43.24 12.16
C LYS A 93 -1.89 -43.65 13.20
N ALA A 94 -3.16 -43.70 12.81
CA ALA A 94 -4.22 -44.32 13.60
C ALA A 94 -5.36 -44.82 12.70
N GLY A 95 -5.39 -46.14 12.46
CA GLY A 95 -6.50 -46.88 11.83
C GLY A 95 -6.47 -46.84 10.30
N HIS A 96 -6.51 -47.94 9.54
CA HIS A 96 -6.96 -49.31 9.78
C HIS A 96 -6.22 -50.20 8.78
#